data_AF-A0A0C2DYG0-F1
#
_entry.id   AF-A0A0C2DYG0-F1
#
_cell.length_a   1.000
_cell.length_b   1.000
_cell.length_c   1.000
_cell.angle_alpha   90.00
_cell.angle_beta   90.00
_cell.angle_gamma   90.00
#
_symmetry.space_group_name_H-M   'P 1'
#
loop_
_entity.id
_entity.type
_entity.pdbx_description
1 polymer ?
#
loop_
_entity_poly.entity_id
_entity_poly.type
_entity_poly.pdbx_seq_one_letter_code
_entity_poly.pdbx_strand_id
1 'polypeptide(L)'
;MDPSVDPCVDFYDYACGRWINNSVNLNYPSWNVLYETNMKAHDKIVHAILKVINGDSSLPLNRGERAAVELFRQCTDMDKLRTIGLNTWLRFVETYRWK
;
A
#
# COMPACT_ATOMS: atom_id res chain seq x y z
N MET A 1 20.66 15.66 -6.11
CA MET A 1 21.69 16.25 -6.99
C MET A 1 23.03 15.59 -6.73
N ASP A 2 23.75 15.26 -7.79
CA ASP A 2 25.16 14.90 -7.79
C ASP A 2 26.00 15.98 -8.48
N PRO A 3 26.66 16.87 -7.72
CA PRO A 3 27.46 17.95 -8.28
C PRO A 3 28.78 17.51 -8.93
N SER A 4 29.11 16.21 -8.89
CA SER A 4 30.30 15.69 -9.59
C SER A 4 30.07 15.47 -11.10
N VAL A 5 28.81 15.50 -11.55
CA VAL A 5 28.41 15.32 -12.95
C VAL A 5 28.23 16.69 -13.62
N ASP A 6 28.69 16.84 -14.87
CA ASP A 6 28.43 18.06 -15.64
C ASP A 6 26.95 18.09 -16.10
N PRO A 7 26.15 19.10 -15.66
CA PRO A 7 24.74 19.21 -16.04
C PRO A 7 24.51 19.43 -17.54
N CYS A 8 25.50 19.95 -18.28
CA CYS A 8 25.41 20.13 -19.73
C CYS A 8 25.58 18.81 -20.50
N VAL A 9 26.14 17.78 -19.84
CA VAL A 9 26.36 16.44 -20.42
C VAL A 9 25.24 15.49 -19.99
N ASP A 10 24.96 15.41 -18.69
CA ASP A 10 23.88 14.58 -18.14
C ASP A 10 23.16 15.31 -16.99
N PHE A 11 22.16 16.10 -17.36
CA PHE A 11 21.35 16.83 -16.39
C PHE A 11 20.57 15.90 -15.46
N TYR A 12 20.20 14.70 -15.92
CA TYR A 12 19.40 13.78 -15.12
C TYR A 12 20.23 13.21 -13.97
N ASP A 13 21.44 12.74 -14.24
CA ASP A 13 22.33 12.23 -13.19
C ASP A 13 22.83 13.36 -12.27
N TYR A 14 23.12 14.55 -12.82
CA TYR A 14 23.39 15.74 -12.01
C TYR A 14 22.22 16.06 -11.05
N ALA A 15 20.97 16.03 -11.52
CA ALA A 15 19.82 16.38 -10.69
C ALA A 15 19.47 15.26 -9.68
N CYS A 16 19.51 14.00 -10.11
CA CYS A 16 18.89 12.87 -9.42
C CYS A 16 19.88 11.80 -8.92
N GLY A 17 21.13 11.76 -9.40
CA GLY A 17 22.07 10.64 -9.18
C GLY A 17 22.24 10.22 -7.72
N ARG A 18 22.45 11.18 -6.81
CA ARG A 18 22.49 10.86 -5.37
C ARG A 18 21.18 10.32 -4.79
N TRP A 19 20.03 10.75 -5.28
CA TRP A 19 18.75 10.20 -4.81
C TRP A 19 18.58 8.77 -5.32
N ILE A 20 18.95 8.49 -6.57
CA ILE A 20 18.95 7.13 -7.13
C ILE A 20 19.81 6.20 -6.26
N ASN A 21 21.03 6.64 -5.92
CA ASN A 21 21.99 5.83 -5.16
C ASN A 21 21.59 5.60 -3.69
N ASN A 22 20.84 6.51 -3.08
CA ASN A 22 20.59 6.48 -1.63
C ASN A 22 19.14 6.19 -1.24
N SER A 23 18.18 6.32 -2.17
CA SER A 23 16.76 6.37 -1.83
C SER A 23 15.89 5.41 -2.63
N VAL A 24 16.44 4.76 -3.67
CA VAL A 24 15.68 3.78 -4.45
C VAL A 24 15.43 2.51 -3.65
N ASN A 25 14.16 2.10 -3.59
CA ASN A 25 13.76 0.83 -2.98
C ASN A 25 13.61 -0.27 -4.03
N LEU A 26 14.54 -1.22 -4.02
CA LEU A 26 14.62 -2.32 -5.01
C LEU A 26 13.58 -3.43 -4.79
N ASN A 27 12.78 -3.38 -3.72
CA ASN A 27 11.68 -4.32 -3.54
C ASN A 27 10.49 -4.04 -4.47
N TYR A 28 10.51 -2.91 -5.18
CA TYR A 28 9.46 -2.51 -6.11
C TYR A 28 9.98 -2.46 -7.54
N PRO A 29 9.16 -2.85 -8.54
CA PRO A 29 9.57 -2.89 -9.94
C PRO A 29 9.88 -1.50 -10.52
N SER A 30 9.36 -0.43 -9.92
CA SER A 30 9.73 0.95 -10.24
C SER A 30 9.70 1.81 -8.99
N TRP A 31 10.66 2.73 -8.88
CA TRP A 31 10.75 3.68 -7.78
C TRP A 31 11.09 5.07 -8.31
N ASN A 32 10.19 6.01 -8.08
CA ASN A 32 10.32 7.41 -8.46
C ASN A 32 9.62 8.26 -7.39
N VAL A 33 9.78 9.58 -7.48
CA VAL A 33 9.22 10.53 -6.50
C VAL A 33 7.69 10.42 -6.39
N LEU A 34 6.98 10.13 -7.49
CA LEU A 34 5.53 9.94 -7.46
C LEU A 34 5.16 8.67 -6.68
N TYR A 35 5.89 7.57 -6.89
CA TYR A 35 5.68 6.34 -6.15
C TYR A 35 5.97 6.53 -4.65
N GLU A 36 7.09 7.15 -4.32
CA GLU A 36 7.45 7.47 -2.93
C GLU A 36 6.37 8.32 -2.25
N THR A 37 5.85 9.33 -2.96
CA THR A 37 4.77 10.19 -2.46
C THR A 37 3.48 9.42 -2.25
N ASN A 38 3.10 8.56 -3.19
CA ASN A 38 1.90 7.72 -3.09
C ASN A 38 2.01 6.75 -1.90
N MET A 39 3.17 6.14 -1.68
CA MET A 39 3.39 5.26 -0.54
C MET A 39 3.29 6.01 0.78
N LYS A 40 3.88 7.20 0.88
CA LYS A 40 3.75 8.04 2.09
C LYS A 40 2.29 8.45 2.36
N ALA A 41 1.52 8.75 1.32
CA ALA A 41 0.10 9.06 1.46
C ALA A 41 -0.70 7.82 1.88
N HIS A 42 -0.42 6.67 1.27
CA HIS A 42 -1.00 5.38 1.62
C HIS A 42 -0.75 5.04 3.09
N ASP A 43 0.48 5.17 3.59
CA ASP A 43 0.83 4.88 4.98
C ASP A 43 0.06 5.75 5.97
N LYS A 44 -0.14 7.03 5.64
CA LYS A 44 -0.98 7.94 6.45
C LYS A 44 -2.43 7.49 6.49
N ILE A 45 -2.98 7.02 5.35
CA ILE A 45 -4.35 6.52 5.27
C ILE A 45 -4.49 5.22 6.08
N VAL A 46 -3.56 4.27 5.93
CA VAL A 46 -3.52 3.04 6.73
C VAL A 46 -3.50 3.35 8.21
N HIS A 47 -2.63 4.27 8.64
CA HIS A 47 -2.53 4.66 10.04
C HIS A 47 -3.83 5.30 10.56
N ALA A 48 -4.50 6.12 9.74
CA ALA A 48 -5.80 6.69 10.09
C ALA A 48 -6.89 5.61 10.23
N ILE A 49 -6.95 4.64 9.31
CA ILE A 49 -7.90 3.53 9.38
C ILE A 49 -7.65 2.67 10.63
N LEU A 50 -6.39 2.39 10.97
CA LEU A 50 -6.04 1.64 12.18
C LEU A 50 -6.48 2.36 13.46
N LYS A 51 -6.35 3.69 13.54
CA LYS A 51 -6.88 4.47 14.66
C LYS A 51 -8.39 4.33 14.79
N VAL A 52 -9.12 4.34 13.67
CA VAL A 52 -10.58 4.10 13.68
C VAL A 52 -10.88 2.69 14.20
N ILE A 53 -10.18 1.67 13.72
CA ILE A 53 -10.40 0.27 14.14
C ILE A 53 -10.11 0.10 15.65
N ASN A 54 -9.06 0.73 16.16
CA ASN A 54 -8.67 0.65 17.57
C ASN A 54 -9.56 1.49 18.51
N GLY A 55 -10.49 2.28 17.97
CA GLY A 55 -11.34 3.17 18.76
C GLY A 55 -10.65 4.48 19.20
N ASP A 56 -9.47 4.77 18.67
CA ASP A 56 -8.67 5.97 18.97
C ASP A 56 -9.07 7.20 18.14
N SER A 57 -10.19 7.11 17.41
CA SER A 57 -10.67 8.18 16.52
C SER A 57 -12.06 8.65 16.95
N SER A 58 -12.23 9.97 17.05
CA SER A 58 -13.52 10.61 17.28
C SER A 58 -14.24 11.02 16.00
N LEU A 59 -13.74 10.58 14.83
CA LEU A 59 -14.29 10.98 13.53
C LEU A 59 -15.63 10.27 13.27
N PRO A 60 -16.75 11.01 13.09
CA PRO A 60 -18.00 10.39 12.69
C PRO A 60 -17.90 9.90 11.25
N LEU A 61 -18.20 8.61 11.04
CA LEU A 61 -18.17 8.00 9.72
C LEU A 61 -19.57 7.89 9.12
N ASN A 62 -19.68 7.98 7.80
CA ASN A 62 -20.88 7.62 7.07
C ASN A 62 -20.94 6.09 6.84
N ARG A 63 -22.02 5.61 6.19
CA ARG A 63 -22.21 4.17 5.94
C ARG A 63 -21.12 3.57 5.04
N GLY A 64 -20.72 4.29 3.99
CA GLY A 64 -19.70 3.84 3.05
C GLY A 64 -18.32 3.76 3.70
N GLU A 65 -17.96 4.77 4.49
CA GLU A 65 -16.70 4.81 5.23
C GLU A 65 -16.61 3.68 6.25
N ARG A 66 -17.69 3.40 7.00
CA ARG A 66 -17.73 2.23 7.90
C ARG A 66 -17.53 0.92 7.15
N ALA A 67 -18.17 0.76 5.99
CA ALA A 67 -18.01 -0.45 5.18
C ALA A 67 -16.57 -0.59 4.65
N ALA A 68 -15.92 0.51 4.26
CA ALA A 68 -14.53 0.51 3.82
C ALA A 68 -13.56 0.13 4.95
N VAL A 69 -13.78 0.67 6.16
CA VAL A 69 -12.99 0.31 7.36
C VAL A 69 -13.18 -1.17 7.70
N GLU A 70 -14.42 -1.66 7.66
CA GLU A 70 -14.68 -3.08 7.93
C GLU A 70 -14.05 -4.00 6.89
N LEU A 71 -14.09 -3.63 5.61
CA LEU A 71 -13.39 -4.36 4.55
C LEU A 71 -11.88 -4.39 4.81
N PHE A 72 -11.27 -3.25 5.15
CA PHE A 72 -9.85 -3.18 5.50
C PHE A 72 -9.52 -4.09 6.69
N ARG A 73 -10.34 -4.07 7.74
CA ARG A 73 -10.19 -4.92 8.93
C ARG A 73 -10.22 -6.41 8.57
N GLN A 74 -11.18 -6.83 7.73
CA GLN A 74 -11.29 -8.22 7.30
C GLN A 74 -10.13 -8.67 6.41
N CYS A 75 -9.63 -7.79 5.54
CA CYS A 75 -8.49 -8.09 4.67
C CYS A 75 -7.15 -8.13 5.41
N THR A 76 -7.03 -7.47 6.57
CA THR A 76 -5.77 -7.38 7.34
C THR A 76 -5.72 -8.32 8.56
N ASP A 77 -6.82 -9.00 8.88
CA ASP A 77 -6.87 -10.06 9.89
C ASP A 77 -6.26 -11.37 9.36
N MET A 78 -4.93 -11.42 9.34
CA MET A 78 -4.18 -12.55 8.79
C MET A 78 -4.40 -13.86 9.55
N ASP A 79 -4.70 -13.81 10.85
CA ASP A 79 -4.96 -15.00 11.66
C ASP A 79 -6.31 -15.63 11.29
N LYS A 80 -7.34 -14.78 11.09
CA LYS A 80 -8.62 -15.25 10.59
C LYS A 80 -8.50 -15.81 9.17
N LEU A 81 -7.77 -15.13 8.28
CA LEU A 81 -7.55 -15.59 6.91
C LEU A 81 -6.82 -16.94 6.87
N ARG A 82 -5.78 -17.13 7.69
CA ARG A 82 -5.08 -18.42 7.82
C ARG A 82 -5.99 -19.53 8.34
N THR A 83 -6.84 -19.22 9.30
CA THR A 83 -7.82 -20.17 9.86
C THR A 83 -8.87 -20.58 8.81
N ILE A 84 -9.33 -19.64 7.99
CA ILE A 84 -10.27 -19.92 6.90
C ILE A 84 -9.62 -20.78 5.82
N GLY A 85 -8.36 -20.50 5.47
CA GLY A 85 -7.63 -21.21 4.43
C GLY A 85 -8.35 -21.13 3.08
N LEU A 86 -8.34 -22.25 2.34
CA LEU A 86 -9.00 -22.34 1.03
C LEU A 86 -10.49 -22.72 1.10
N ASN A 87 -11.06 -22.91 2.29
CA ASN A 87 -12.40 -23.48 2.46
C ASN A 87 -13.48 -22.68 1.70
N THR A 88 -13.40 -21.35 1.73
CA THR A 88 -14.32 -20.47 0.99
C THR A 88 -14.26 -20.72 -0.51
N TRP A 89 -13.05 -20.89 -1.06
CA TRP A 89 -12.84 -21.13 -2.49
C TRP A 89 -13.22 -22.54 -2.90
N LEU A 90 -12.94 -23.54 -2.07
CA LEU A 90 -13.37 -24.93 -2.31
C LEU A 90 -14.90 -25.01 -2.40
N ARG A 91 -15.61 -24.40 -1.45
CA ARG A 91 -17.07 -24.31 -1.49
C ARG A 91 -17.56 -23.60 -2.76
N PHE A 92 -16.90 -22.52 -3.18
CA PHE A 92 -17.23 -21.82 -4.41
C PHE A 92 -17.08 -22.76 -5.63
N VAL A 93 -15.93 -23.42 -5.77
CA VAL A 93 -15.70 -24.38 -6.85
C VAL A 93 -16.74 -25.49 -6.81
N GLU A 94 -17.00 -26.11 -5.67
CA GLU A 94 -18.02 -27.17 -5.53
C GLU A 94 -19.41 -26.71 -5.96
N THR A 95 -19.79 -25.48 -5.63
CA THR A 95 -21.11 -24.91 -5.96
C THR A 95 -21.29 -24.69 -7.46
N TYR A 96 -20.22 -24.33 -8.17
CA TYR A 96 -20.29 -23.88 -9.57
C TYR A 96 -19.60 -24.82 -10.58
N ARG A 97 -18.91 -25.88 -10.15
CA ARG A 97 -18.17 -26.80 -11.03
C ARG A 97 -19.05 -27.63 -11.98
N TRP A 98 -20.34 -27.76 -11.66
CA TRP A 98 -21.29 -28.57 -12.42
C TRP A 98 -22.51 -27.76 -12.91
N LYS A 99 -22.40 -26.44 -12.93
CA LYS A 99 -23.28 -25.54 -13.69
C LYS A 99 -22.58 -25.08 -14.94
#